data_AF-A0A7V3QG86-F1
#
_entry.id   AF-A0A7V3QG86-F1
#
_cell.length_a   1.000
_cell.length_b   1.000
_cell.length_c   1.000
_cell.angle_alpha   90.00
_cell.angle_beta   90.00
_cell.angle_gamma   90.00
#
_symmetry.space_group_name_H-M   'P 1'
#
loop_
_entity.id
_entity.type
_entity.pdbx_description
1 polymer ?
#
loop_
_entity_poly.entity_id
_entity_poly.type
_entity_poly.pdbx_seq_one_letter_code
_entity_poly.pdbx_strand_id
1 'polypeptide(L)' 'MHEFGRWIFVLGLIITLMGLVFWIGGSRLSWFGRLPGDISYSKGNFTFYFPLATCLLLSAILTLVFWFLSKK' A
#
# COMPACT_ATOMS: atom_id res chain seq x y z
N MET A 1 28.94 -0.52 10.61
CA MET A 1 28.05 -0.17 11.74
C MET A 1 26.92 0.77 11.31
N HIS A 2 27.21 1.91 10.68
CA HIS A 2 26.19 2.91 10.28
C HIS A 2 25.19 2.41 9.21
N GLU A 3 25.67 1.66 8.21
CA GLU A 3 24.84 1.01 7.17
C GLU A 3 23.80 0.04 7.76
N PHE A 4 24.21 -0.75 8.77
CA PHE A 4 23.35 -1.75 9.39
C PHE A 4 22.21 -1.11 10.20
N GLY A 5 22.50 -0.03 10.94
CA GLY A 5 21.48 0.75 11.64
C GLY A 5 20.47 1.41 10.69
N ARG A 6 20.92 1.86 9.51
CA ARG A 6 20.05 2.41 8.46
C ARG A 6 19.05 1.37 7.95
N TRP A 7 19.50 0.14 7.68
CA TRP A 7 18.63 -0.93 7.21
C TRP A 7 17.59 -1.36 8.25
N ILE A 8 17.97 -1.44 9.52
CA ILE A 8 17.05 -1.73 10.63
C ILE A 8 15.98 -0.63 10.73
N PHE A 9 16.37 0.64 10.61
CA PHE A 9 15.44 1.76 10.65
C PHE A 9 14.43 1.72 9.49
N VAL A 10 14.90 1.47 8.26
CA VAL A 10 14.03 1.36 7.07
C VAL A 10 13.06 0.18 7.19
N LEU A 11 13.53 -0.99 7.62
CA LEU A 11 12.68 -2.16 7.83
C LEU A 11 11.63 -1.92 8.91
N GLY A 12 12.02 -1.32 10.04
CA GLY A 12 11.10 -0.94 11.10
C GLY A 12 10.00 0.01 10.60
N LEU A 13 10.38 1.02 9.82
CA LEU A 13 9.44 1.96 9.21
C LEU A 13 8.44 1.26 8.28
N ILE A 14 8.89 0.35 7.43
CA ILE A 14 8.03 -0.43 6.51
C ILE A 14 7.01 -1.26 7.31
N ILE A 15 7.47 -1.95 8.35
CA ILE A 15 6.60 -2.79 9.20
C ILE A 15 5.58 -1.92 9.93
N THR A 16 5.99 -0.77 10.47
CA THR A 16 5.07 0.17 11.12
C THR A 16 4.01 0.69 10.15
N LEU A 17 4.40 1.04 8.92
CA LEU A 17 3.45 1.50 7.89
C LEU A 17 2.47 0.39 7.49
N MET A 18 2.94 -0.85 7.29
CA MET A 18 2.08 -1.99 7.02
C MET A 18 1.10 -2.25 8.18
N GLY A 19 1.59 -2.20 9.42
CA GLY A 19 0.76 -2.33 10.62
C GLY A 19 -0.27 -1.22 10.75
N LEU A 20 0.10 0.02 10.43
CA LEU A 20 -0.80 1.18 10.43
C LEU A 20 -1.91 1.04 9.37
N VAL A 21 -1.55 0.57 8.17
CA VAL A 21 -2.52 0.27 7.10
C VAL A 21 -3.48 -0.83 7.52
N PHE A 22 -2.99 -1.91 8.14
CA PHE A 22 -3.84 -2.98 8.67
C PHE A 22 -4.68 -2.56 9.87
N TRP A 23 -4.18 -1.66 10.73
CA TRP A 23 -4.89 -1.20 11.92
C TRP A 23 -6.02 -0.23 11.57
N ILE A 24 -5.74 0.77 10.73
CA ILE A 24 -6.76 1.69 10.19
C ILE A 24 -7.71 0.92 9.24
N GLY A 25 -7.16 -0.06 8.54
CA GLY A 25 -7.88 -0.93 7.63
C GLY A 25 -8.78 -1.94 8.33
N GLY A 26 -8.45 -2.49 9.50
CA GLY A 26 -9.06 -3.71 10.05
C GLY A 26 -10.59 -3.75 10.13
N SER A 27 -11.28 -2.62 10.36
CA SER A 27 -12.75 -2.53 10.35
C SER A 27 -13.34 -1.93 9.06
N ARG A 28 -12.51 -1.29 8.21
CA ARG A 28 -12.90 -0.71 6.91
C ARG A 28 -12.37 -1.50 5.70
N LEU A 29 -11.63 -2.59 5.90
CA LEU A 29 -11.00 -3.40 4.85
C LEU A 29 -12.01 -4.26 4.09
N SER A 30 -13.29 -4.26 4.49
CA SER A 30 -14.38 -4.71 3.62
C SER A 30 -14.48 -3.85 2.33
N TRP A 31 -13.80 -2.70 2.31
CA TRP A 31 -13.70 -1.78 1.17
C TRP A 31 -12.36 -1.85 0.42
N PHE A 32 -11.41 -2.68 0.86
CA PHE A 32 -10.17 -2.95 0.13
C PHE A 32 -10.52 -3.94 -0.99
N GLY A 33 -10.90 -3.41 -2.15
CA GLY A 33 -11.89 -4.07 -3.00
C GLY A 33 -12.90 -3.11 -3.65
N ARG A 34 -13.08 -1.92 -3.09
CA ARG A 34 -14.19 -1.01 -3.39
C ARG A 34 -13.82 0.47 -3.19
N LEU A 35 -12.53 0.82 -3.15
CA LEU A 35 -12.15 2.23 -3.16
C LEU A 35 -12.75 2.90 -4.41
N PRO A 36 -13.24 4.15 -4.35
CA PRO A 36 -13.79 4.87 -5.49
C PRO A 36 -12.68 4.96 -6.54
N GLY A 37 -12.80 4.16 -7.60
CA GLY A 37 -11.76 3.97 -8.62
C GLY A 37 -11.38 2.51 -8.88
N ASP A 38 -11.62 1.60 -7.93
CA ASP A 38 -11.48 0.16 -8.16
C ASP A 38 -12.73 -0.35 -8.90
N ILE A 39 -12.53 -0.92 -10.08
CA ILE A 39 -13.63 -1.39 -10.93
C ILE A 39 -13.96 -2.83 -10.53
N SER A 40 -15.04 -3.00 -9.77
CA SER A 40 -15.61 -4.33 -9.50
C SER A 40 -16.82 -4.54 -10.40
N TYR A 41 -16.71 -5.44 -11.36
CA TYR A 41 -17.82 -5.87 -12.21
C TYR A 41 -18.26 -7.26 -11.77
N SER A 42 -19.48 -7.40 -11.25
CA SER A 42 -20.05 -8.69 -10.89
C SER A 42 -21.32 -8.95 -11.71
N LYS A 43 -21.35 -10.06 -12.43
CA LYS A 43 -22.49 -10.52 -13.23
C LYS A 43 -22.68 -12.02 -13.00
N GLY A 44 -23.73 -12.38 -12.26
CA GLY A 44 -24.03 -13.78 -11.91
C GLY A 44 -22.91 -14.42 -11.11
N ASN A 45 -22.34 -15.54 -11.59
CA ASN A 45 -21.20 -16.23 -10.98
C ASN A 45 -19.83 -15.63 -11.33
N PHE A 46 -19.77 -14.57 -12.13
CA PHE A 46 -18.51 -13.96 -12.55
C PHE A 46 -18.27 -12.64 -11.82
N THR A 47 -17.13 -12.55 -11.13
CA THR A 47 -16.67 -11.34 -10.45
C THR A 47 -15.29 -10.97 -10.99
N PHE A 48 -15.23 -9.85 -11.70
CA PHE A 48 -13.98 -9.25 -12.16
C PHE A 48 -13.64 -8.06 -11.27
N TYR A 49 -12.46 -8.10 -10.66
CA TYR A 49 -11.97 -7.06 -9.78
C TYR A 49 -10.70 -6.42 -10.37
N PHE A 50 -10.74 -5.11 -10.59
CA PHE A 50 -9.62 -4.36 -11.13
C PHE A 50 -9.20 -3.21 -10.18
N PRO A 51 -8.16 -3.43 -9.35
CA PRO A 51 -7.75 -2.52 -8.29
C PRO A 51 -6.89 -1.34 -8.79
N LEU A 52 -7.44 -0.50 -9.67
CA LEU A 52 -6.72 0.65 -10.26
C LEU A 52 -6.24 1.65 -9.21
N ALA A 53 -7.09 2.03 -8.27
CA ALA A 53 -6.77 3.04 -7.27
C ALA A 53 -5.67 2.51 -6.33
N THR A 54 -5.74 1.23 -5.99
CA THR A 54 -4.73 0.56 -5.15
C THR A 54 -3.35 0.54 -5.83
N CYS A 55 -3.29 0.19 -7.12
CA CYS A 55 -2.02 0.20 -7.86
C CYS A 55 -1.42 1.60 -7.98
N LEU A 56 -2.26 2.61 -8.22
CA LEU A 56 -1.83 4.02 -8.30
C LEU A 56 -1.28 4.52 -6.96
N LEU A 57 -1.97 4.21 -5.86
CA LEU A 57 -1.54 4.57 -4.52
C LEU A 57 -0.20 3.91 -4.17
N LEU A 58 -0.07 2.61 -4.45
CA LEU A 58 1.16 1.85 -4.22
C LEU A 58 2.33 2.46 -5.02
N SER A 59 2.11 2.78 -6.30
CA SER A 59 3.11 3.44 -7.14
C SER A 59 3.54 4.78 -6.55
N ALA A 60 2.59 5.62 -6.15
CA ALA A 60 2.89 6.94 -5.59
C ALA A 60 3.72 6.84 -4.30
N ILE A 61 3.40 5.89 -3.41
CA ILE A 61 4.17 5.62 -2.19
C ILE A 61 5.59 5.16 -2.54
N LEU A 62 5.75 4.19 -3.44
CA LEU A 62 7.07 3.72 -3.88
C LEU A 62 7.89 4.85 -4.50
N THR A 63 7.27 5.68 -5.34
CA THR A 63 7.93 6.86 -5.93
C THR A 63 8.38 7.84 -4.85
N LEU A 64 7.55 8.13 -3.84
CA LEU A 64 7.90 9.02 -2.72
C LEU A 64 9.07 8.47 -1.91
N VAL A 65 9.07 7.16 -1.62
CA VAL A 65 10.17 6.48 -0.92
C VAL A 65 11.46 6.57 -1.72
N PHE A 66 11.43 6.21 -3.02
CA PHE A 66 12.62 6.30 -3.87
C PHE A 66 13.10 7.74 -4.06
N TRP A 67 12.19 8.70 -4.17
CA TRP A 67 12.54 10.12 -4.25
C TRP A 67 13.27 10.58 -3.00
N PHE A 68 12.78 10.21 -1.81
CA PHE A 68 13.42 10.57 -0.55
C PHE A 68 14.78 9.89 -0.36
N LEU A 69 14.92 8.64 -0.82
CA LEU A 69 16.20 7.91 -0.81
C LEU A 69 17.20 8.46 -1.83
N SER A 70 16.74 8.95 -2.99
CA SER A 70 17.60 9.49 -4.05
C SER A 70 18.02 10.94 -3.81
N LYS A 71 17.30 11.69 -2.96
CA LYS A 71 17.63 13.07 -2.57
C LYS A 71 18.66 13.15 -1.43
N LYS A 72 19.12 12.01 -0.92
CA LYS A 72 20.16 11.89 0.11
C LYS A 72 21.43 11.30 -0.50
#